data_AF-A0A816DJF0-F1
#
_entry.id   AF-A0A816DJF0-F1
#
_cell.length_a   1.000
_cell.length_b   1.000
_cell.length_c   1.000
_cell.angle_alpha   90.00
_cell.angle_beta   90.00
_cell.angle_gamma   90.00
#
_symmetry.space_group_name_H-M   'P 1'
#
loop_
_entity.id
_entity.type
_entity.pdbx_description
1 polymer ?
#
loop_
_entity_poly.entity_id
_entity_poly.type
_entity_poly.pdbx_seq_one_letter_code
_entity_poly.pdbx_strand_id
1 'polypeptide(L)'
;CLTAANIHRVYLANNHTLDFGVEGLEETCETLDKSGISYVGAGRTRQQALGLVFLDVPISDSATVEKIRSFHLLARYDLPFLYAQLASLIAAACSNSDLVIFSVHWGPNYQ
;
A
#
# COMPACT_ATOMS: atom_id res chain seq x y z
N CYS A 1 -0.65 8.88 17.17
CA CYS A 1 -1.03 7.53 17.62
C CYS A 1 -0.32 6.43 16.82
N LEU A 2 -0.23 6.49 15.48
CA LEU A 2 0.49 5.48 14.67
C LEU A 2 2.02 5.57 14.80
N THR A 3 2.57 6.78 14.75
CA THR A 3 4.01 7.04 14.91
C THR A 3 4.54 6.58 16.27
N ALA A 4 3.75 6.74 17.34
CA ALA A 4 4.09 6.26 18.68
C ALA A 4 4.22 4.72 18.76
N ALA A 5 3.60 3.99 17.83
CA ALA A 5 3.72 2.54 17.69
C ALA A 5 4.81 2.11 16.69
N ASN A 6 5.65 3.04 16.23
CA ASN A 6 6.66 2.81 15.19
C ASN A 6 6.07 2.27 13.88
N ILE A 7 4.87 2.74 13.52
CA ILE A 7 4.24 2.44 12.23
C ILE A 7 4.76 3.43 11.20
N HIS A 8 5.45 2.90 10.18
CA HIS A 8 6.04 3.68 9.08
C HIS A 8 5.26 3.52 7.77
N ARG A 9 4.35 2.54 7.71
CA ARG A 9 3.53 2.28 6.53
C ARG A 9 2.17 1.70 6.89
N VAL A 10 1.16 2.10 6.12
CA VAL A 10 -0.20 1.56 6.23
C VAL A 10 -0.76 1.15 4.87
N TYR A 11 -1.66 0.19 4.92
CA TYR A 11 -2.48 -0.23 3.80
C TYR A 11 -3.87 0.38 3.97
N LEU A 12 -4.25 1.31 3.09
CA LEU A 12 -5.60 1.86 3.07
C LEU A 12 -6.49 0.91 2.30
N ALA A 13 -7.56 0.46 2.95
CA ALA A 13 -8.60 -0.33 2.28
C ALA A 13 -9.33 0.52 1.23
N ASN A 14 -10.10 -0.09 0.34
CA ASN A 14 -10.89 0.64 -0.66
C ASN A 14 -12.36 0.84 -0.25
N ASN A 15 -12.86 0.07 0.72
CA ASN A 15 -14.28 -0.03 1.05
C ASN A 15 -14.77 0.88 2.17
N HIS A 16 -13.88 1.38 3.03
CA HIS A 16 -14.21 2.33 4.12
C HIS A 16 -13.43 3.65 4.03
N THR A 17 -12.56 3.78 3.04
CA THR A 17 -11.72 4.96 2.88
C THR A 17 -12.49 6.22 2.47
N LEU A 18 -13.77 6.09 2.08
CA LEU A 18 -14.65 7.21 1.75
C LEU A 18 -15.81 7.37 2.75
N ASP A 19 -15.69 6.82 3.97
CA ASP A 19 -16.79 6.88 4.95
C ASP A 19 -17.11 8.33 5.34
N PHE A 20 -16.11 9.20 5.20
CA PHE A 20 -16.19 10.64 5.41
C PHE A 20 -16.04 11.43 4.09
N GLY A 21 -16.39 10.82 2.96
CA GLY A 21 -16.32 11.44 1.64
C GLY A 21 -14.88 11.64 1.13
N VAL A 22 -14.77 12.46 0.09
CA VAL A 22 -13.48 12.78 -0.54
C VAL A 22 -12.62 13.63 0.39
N GLU A 23 -13.27 14.54 1.13
CA GLU A 23 -12.63 15.41 2.12
C GLU A 23 -11.93 14.58 3.20
N GLY A 24 -12.59 13.54 3.71
CA GLY A 24 -11.98 12.63 4.69
C GLY A 24 -10.81 11.82 4.13
N LEU A 25 -10.87 11.41 2.86
CA LEU A 25 -9.74 10.77 2.18
C LEU A 25 -8.56 11.75 2.04
N GLU A 26 -8.82 12.98 1.60
CA GLU A 26 -7.78 14.00 1.45
C GLU A 26 -7.10 14.32 2.79
N GLU A 27 -7.89 14.51 3.84
CA GLU A 27 -7.38 14.72 5.20
C GLU A 27 -6.55 13.52 5.70
N THR A 28 -7.01 12.29 5.43
CA THR A 28 -6.28 11.06 5.76
C THR A 28 -4.93 11.04 5.06
N CYS A 29 -4.91 11.25 3.75
CA CYS A 29 -3.67 11.28 2.97
C CYS A 29 -2.73 12.38 3.48
N GLU A 30 -3.24 13.59 3.77
CA GLU A 30 -2.43 14.70 4.27
C GLU A 30 -1.82 14.40 5.63
N THR A 31 -2.60 13.78 6.51
CA THR A 31 -2.15 13.42 7.86
C THR A 31 -1.02 12.40 7.79
N LEU A 32 -1.13 11.42 6.89
CA LEU A 32 -0.09 10.41 6.66
C LEU A 32 1.18 11.04 6.04
N ASP A 33 1.02 11.89 5.03
CA ASP A 33 2.11 12.64 4.39
C ASP A 33 2.88 13.47 5.44
N LYS A 34 2.17 14.27 6.26
CA LYS A 34 2.76 15.10 7.34
C LYS A 34 3.44 14.27 8.42
N SER A 35 3.00 13.04 8.64
CA SER A 35 3.57 12.12 9.63
C SER A 35 4.75 11.31 9.09
N GLY A 36 5.10 11.44 7.81
CA GLY A 36 6.12 10.62 7.16
C GLY A 36 5.72 9.15 7.01
N ILE A 37 4.43 8.82 7.11
CA ILE A 37 3.92 7.46 6.99
C ILE A 37 3.56 7.21 5.52
N SER A 38 4.22 6.24 4.90
CA SER A 38 3.88 5.81 3.53
C SER A 38 2.53 5.08 3.49
N TYR A 39 1.78 5.22 2.40
CA TYR A 39 0.52 4.49 2.22
C TYR A 39 0.26 4.07 0.78
N VAL A 40 -0.64 3.09 0.64
CA VAL A 40 -1.03 2.42 -0.59
C VAL A 40 -2.48 1.94 -0.47
N GLY A 41 -3.15 1.73 -1.60
CA GLY A 41 -4.54 1.26 -1.63
C GLY A 41 -5.60 2.36 -1.66
N ALA A 42 -5.20 3.61 -1.46
CA ALA A 42 -6.02 4.76 -1.80
C ALA A 42 -5.12 5.97 -2.05
N GLY A 43 -5.69 7.03 -2.61
CA GLY A 43 -4.98 8.27 -2.81
C GLY A 43 -5.78 9.27 -3.63
N ARG A 44 -5.20 10.45 -3.80
CA ARG A 44 -5.79 11.59 -4.52
C ARG A 44 -5.84 11.35 -6.02
N THR A 45 -5.06 10.40 -6.52
CA THR A 45 -5.06 10.02 -7.93
C THR A 45 -5.27 8.52 -8.10
N ARG A 46 -5.78 8.13 -9.27
CA ARG A 46 -5.89 6.73 -9.67
C ARG A 46 -4.53 6.02 -9.62
N GLN A 47 -3.45 6.71 -9.95
CA GLN A 47 -2.10 6.16 -9.89
C GLN A 47 -1.64 5.89 -8.46
N GLN A 48 -1.99 6.74 -7.50
CA GLN A 48 -1.70 6.50 -6.08
C GLN A 48 -2.55 5.34 -5.53
N ALA A 49 -3.84 5.31 -5.87
CA ALA A 49 -4.73 4.23 -5.43
C ALA A 49 -4.33 2.86 -5.99
N LEU A 50 -3.89 2.80 -7.26
CA LEU A 50 -3.45 1.57 -7.93
C LEU A 50 -1.93 1.34 -7.84
N GLY A 51 -1.21 2.21 -7.15
CA GLY A 51 0.25 2.25 -7.17
C GLY A 51 0.87 1.17 -6.30
N LEU A 52 2.07 0.72 -6.71
CA LEU A 52 2.98 0.01 -5.84
C LEU A 52 3.79 1.05 -5.06
N VAL A 53 4.05 0.81 -3.78
CA VAL A 53 5.01 1.63 -3.03
C VAL A 53 6.14 0.73 -2.58
N PHE A 54 7.37 1.15 -2.78
CA PHE A 54 8.57 0.43 -2.35
C PHE A 54 8.98 0.92 -0.97
N LEU A 55 9.48 0.04 -0.09
CA LEU A 55 10.05 0.47 1.18
C LEU A 55 11.47 -0.10 1.24
N ASP A 56 12.42 0.70 1.70
CA ASP A 56 13.74 0.21 2.07
C ASP A 56 13.72 0.07 3.59
N VAL A 57 13.81 -1.16 4.10
CA VAL A 57 13.82 -1.42 5.54
C VAL A 57 15.27 -1.55 5.98
N PRO A 58 15.79 -0.66 6.84
CA PRO A 58 17.10 -0.87 7.43
C PRO A 58 17.04 -2.05 8.39
N ILE A 59 17.94 -3.01 8.24
CA ILE A 59 18.11 -4.10 9.20
C ILE A 59 18.86 -3.52 10.40
N SER A 60 18.34 -3.73 11.60
CA SER A 60 18.99 -3.29 12.84
C SER A 60 20.44 -3.78 12.92
N ASP A 61 21.35 -2.88 13.34
CA ASP A 61 22.78 -3.13 13.59
C ASP A 61 23.65 -3.59 12.40
N SER A 62 23.18 -3.43 11.15
CA SER A 62 24.01 -3.68 9.97
C SER A 62 23.93 -2.54 8.95
N ALA A 63 25.05 -2.22 8.32
CA ALA A 63 25.08 -1.36 7.12
C ALA A 63 24.43 -2.04 5.88
N THR A 64 23.94 -3.27 6.03
CA THR A 64 23.21 -4.02 5.01
C THR A 64 21.74 -3.59 5.00
N VAL A 65 21.28 -3.05 3.88
CA VAL A 65 19.85 -2.82 3.61
C VAL A 65 19.31 -4.07 2.91
N GLU A 66 18.40 -4.80 3.54
CA GLU A 66 17.55 -5.76 2.83
C GLU A 66 16.52 -4.96 2.03
N LYS A 67 16.43 -5.21 0.72
CA LYS A 67 15.42 -4.62 -0.15
C LYS A 67 14.09 -5.34 0.08
N ILE A 68 13.38 -4.96 1.16
CA ILE A 68 12.05 -5.48 1.49
C ILE A 68 10.99 -4.68 0.73
N ARG A 69 10.53 -5.18 -0.43
CA ARG A 69 9.48 -4.50 -1.21
C ARG A 69 8.10 -4.90 -0.70
N SER A 70 7.28 -3.92 -0.32
CA SER A 70 5.93 -4.17 0.17
C SER A 70 4.85 -3.47 -0.66
N PHE A 71 3.97 -4.17 -1.37
CA PHE A 71 2.89 -3.53 -2.16
C PHE A 71 1.49 -3.86 -1.66
N HIS A 72 0.51 -3.03 -1.98
CA HIS A 72 -0.90 -3.32 -1.71
C HIS A 72 -1.60 -3.58 -3.02
N LEU A 73 -2.49 -4.55 -3.02
CA LEU A 73 -3.37 -4.75 -4.15
C LEU A 73 -4.80 -4.48 -3.74
N LEU A 74 -5.36 -3.49 -4.43
CA LEU A 74 -6.79 -3.30 -4.50
C LEU A 74 -7.33 -4.35 -5.45
N ALA A 75 -7.91 -5.41 -4.89
CA ALA A 75 -8.70 -6.33 -5.67
C ALA A 75 -9.95 -5.58 -6.17
N ARG A 76 -10.02 -5.34 -7.48
CA ARG A 76 -11.31 -5.10 -8.13
C ARG A 76 -11.88 -6.45 -8.55
N TYR A 77 -13.20 -6.54 -8.52
CA TYR A 77 -14.00 -7.77 -8.61
C TYR A 77 -13.76 -8.68 -9.83
N ASP A 78 -13.01 -8.23 -10.84
CA ASP A 78 -12.67 -9.04 -12.00
C ASP A 78 -11.47 -9.95 -11.67
N LEU A 79 -11.77 -11.14 -11.13
CA LEU A 79 -10.77 -12.08 -10.61
C LEU A 79 -9.74 -12.53 -11.66
N PRO A 80 -10.09 -12.88 -12.92
CA PRO A 80 -9.09 -13.18 -13.95
C PRO A 80 -8.10 -12.03 -14.21
N PHE A 81 -8.60 -10.80 -14.29
CA PHE A 81 -7.74 -9.62 -14.46
C PHE A 81 -6.83 -9.42 -13.24
N LEU A 82 -7.38 -9.60 -12.04
CA LEU A 82 -6.65 -9.50 -10.78
C LEU A 82 -5.51 -10.53 -10.68
N TYR A 83 -5.73 -11.79 -11.07
CA TYR A 83 -4.69 -12.83 -11.01
C TYR A 83 -3.53 -12.54 -11.97
N ALA A 84 -3.82 -12.12 -13.20
CA ALA A 84 -2.79 -11.74 -14.17
C ALA A 84 -1.99 -10.54 -13.67
N GLN A 85 -2.67 -9.53 -13.13
CA GLN A 85 -2.04 -8.33 -12.58
C GLN A 85 -1.20 -8.64 -11.33
N LEU A 86 -1.72 -9.47 -10.42
CA LEU A 86 -0.99 -10.01 -9.24
C LEU A 86 0.32 -10.67 -9.67
N ALA A 87 0.27 -11.60 -10.61
CA ALA A 87 1.44 -12.34 -11.06
C ALA A 87 2.50 -11.41 -11.65
N SER A 88 2.10 -10.44 -12.49
CA SER A 88 3.02 -9.46 -13.06
C SER A 88 3.63 -8.53 -12.00
N LEU A 89 2.86 -8.07 -11.02
CA LEU A 89 3.34 -7.19 -9.96
C LEU A 89 4.24 -7.92 -8.96
N ILE A 90 3.91 -9.17 -8.61
CA ILE A 90 4.78 -10.05 -7.82
C ILE A 90 6.09 -10.28 -8.57
N ALA A 91 6.04 -10.66 -9.86
CA ALA A 91 7.25 -10.88 -10.65
C ALA A 91 8.13 -9.62 -10.73
N ALA A 92 7.52 -8.45 -10.95
CA ALA A 92 8.23 -7.17 -10.96
C ALA A 92 8.82 -6.82 -9.58
N ALA A 93 8.09 -7.10 -8.49
CA ALA A 93 8.56 -6.88 -7.13
C ALA A 93 9.67 -7.87 -6.73
N CYS A 94 9.60 -9.13 -7.15
CA CYS A 94 10.64 -10.13 -6.87
C CYS A 94 11.97 -9.79 -7.58
N SER A 95 11.92 -9.02 -8.68
CA SER A 95 13.14 -8.54 -9.33
C SER A 95 13.84 -7.50 -8.44
N ASN A 96 14.98 -7.88 -7.87
CA ASN A 96 15.78 -7.06 -6.94
C ASN A 96 15.10 -6.79 -5.58
N SER A 97 14.53 -7.83 -4.96
CA SER A 97 14.06 -7.81 -3.57
C SER A 97 14.47 -9.04 -2.81
N ASP A 98 14.79 -8.85 -1.53
CA ASP A 98 15.07 -9.94 -0.60
C ASP A 98 13.78 -10.49 0.01
N LEU A 99 12.76 -9.63 0.16
CA LEU A 99 11.43 -10.00 0.64
C LEU A 99 10.34 -9.22 -0.09
N VAL A 100 9.26 -9.90 -0.46
CA VAL A 100 8.06 -9.29 -1.02
C VAL A 100 6.90 -9.46 -0.05
N ILE A 101 6.38 -8.34 0.46
CA ILE A 101 5.19 -8.32 1.32
C ILE A 101 4.03 -7.77 0.51
N PHE A 102 2.89 -8.44 0.51
CA PHE A 102 1.71 -7.86 -0.09
C PHE A 102 0.45 -8.13 0.71
N SER A 103 -0.48 -7.19 0.60
CA SER A 103 -1.81 -7.30 1.20
C SER A 103 -2.85 -7.19 0.09
N VAL A 104 -3.80 -8.12 0.06
CA VAL A 104 -4.96 -8.09 -0.83
C VAL A 104 -6.17 -7.74 0.01
N HIS A 105 -6.79 -6.61 -0.25
CA HIS A 105 -8.07 -6.27 0.39
C HIS A 105 -9.21 -6.72 -0.51
N TRP A 106 -10.00 -7.70 -0.05
CA TRP A 106 -11.14 -8.26 -0.77
C TRP A 106 -12.43 -7.92 -0.02
N GLY A 107 -13.40 -7.37 -0.72
CA GLY A 107 -14.75 -7.15 -0.21
C GLY A 107 -15.53 -6.26 -1.17
N PRO A 108 -16.84 -6.09 -0.94
CA PRO A 108 -17.56 -5.12 -1.73
C PRO A 108 -16.98 -3.71 -1.54
N ASN A 109 -16.64 -3.05 -2.64
CA ASN A 109 -16.40 -1.61 -2.66
C ASN A 109 -17.75 -0.91 -2.47
N TYR A 110 -17.74 0.35 -2.00
CA TYR A 110 -18.94 1.20 -1.92
C TYR A 110 -19.92 0.90 -3.06
N GLN A 111 -21.11 0.42 -2.68
CA GLN A 111 -22.24 0.26 -3.59
C GLN A 111 -22.96 1.58 -3.77
#